data_AF-A0A4U9HRS6-F1
#
_entry.id   AF-A0A4U9HRS6-F1
#
_cell.length_a   1.000
_cell.length_b   1.000
_cell.length_c   1.000
_cell.angle_alpha   90.00
_cell.angle_beta   90.00
_cell.angle_gamma   90.00
#
_symmetry.space_group_name_H-M   'P 1'
#
loop_
_entity.id
_entity.type
_entity.pdbx_description
1 polymer ?
#
loop_
_entity_poly.entity_id
_entity_poly.type
_entity_poly.pdbx_seq_one_letter_code
_entity_poly.pdbx_strand_id
1 'polypeptide(L)'
;MEWYTGISGSEDKGTKLMGFSGRVKNPGVWELPFGTTAREILEDYAGGMRDGLKFKAWQPGGAGTDFLTADHLDLPMEYGAIGKAGSRLGTALAMAVDHEIGMVSLVRNLEEFFARESCGWCTPCRDGLPWSVKILRALEKGEGQPGGY
;
A
#
# COMPACT_ATOMS: atom_id res chain seq x y z
N MET A 1 -20.20 -5.81 -24.54
CA MET A 1 -19.11 -6.25 -23.64
C MET A 1 -17.75 -6.02 -24.26
N GLU A 2 -17.61 -6.25 -25.58
CA GLU A 2 -16.38 -6.08 -26.35
C GLU A 2 -15.68 -4.72 -26.16
N TRP A 3 -16.45 -3.61 -26.13
CA TRP A 3 -15.88 -2.28 -25.94
C TRP A 3 -15.09 -2.15 -24.62
N TYR A 4 -15.62 -2.66 -23.50
CA TYR A 4 -15.01 -2.52 -22.18
C TYR A 4 -13.84 -3.50 -22.02
N THR A 5 -14.03 -4.73 -22.49
CA THR A 5 -12.98 -5.76 -22.41
C THR A 5 -11.83 -5.49 -23.37
N GLY A 6 -12.03 -4.69 -24.42
CA GLY A 6 -10.99 -4.27 -25.37
C GLY A 6 -10.14 -3.08 -24.90
N ILE A 7 -10.49 -2.43 -23.79
CA ILE A 7 -9.73 -1.27 -23.27
C ILE A 7 -8.33 -1.68 -22.79
N SER A 8 -8.18 -2.91 -22.27
CA SER A 8 -6.92 -3.43 -21.79
C SER A 8 -6.58 -4.78 -22.44
N GLY A 9 -5.29 -4.95 -22.79
CA GLY A 9 -4.73 -6.24 -23.20
C GLY A 9 -4.46 -7.21 -22.03
N SER A 10 -4.68 -6.76 -20.80
CA SER A 10 -4.49 -7.54 -19.57
C SER A 10 -5.48 -8.70 -19.43
N GLU A 11 -5.17 -9.67 -18.57
CA GLU A 11 -6.13 -10.66 -18.08
C GLU A 11 -7.29 -9.97 -17.35
N ASP A 12 -6.98 -8.94 -16.56
CA ASP A 12 -7.94 -8.07 -15.92
C ASP A 12 -8.54 -7.09 -16.94
N LYS A 13 -9.87 -7.14 -17.13
CA LYS A 13 -10.53 -6.43 -18.23
C LYS A 13 -11.04 -5.04 -17.82
N GLY A 14 -10.88 -4.09 -18.74
CA GLY A 14 -11.43 -2.74 -18.61
C GLY A 14 -10.53 -1.78 -17.84
N THR A 15 -11.16 -0.90 -17.06
CA THR A 15 -10.50 0.16 -16.30
C THR A 15 -10.70 -0.03 -14.81
N LYS A 16 -9.89 0.67 -14.02
CA LYS A 16 -10.07 0.84 -12.58
C LYS A 16 -9.66 2.26 -12.19
N LEU A 17 -10.30 2.80 -11.15
CA LEU A 17 -9.81 3.98 -10.47
C LEU A 17 -8.55 3.60 -9.69
N MET A 18 -7.40 4.10 -10.14
CA MET A 18 -6.09 3.80 -9.57
C MET A 18 -5.35 5.10 -9.28
N GLY A 19 -4.46 5.10 -8.28
CA GLY A 19 -3.79 6.33 -7.93
C GLY A 19 -2.73 6.18 -6.86
N PHE A 20 -2.09 7.30 -6.52
CA PHE A 20 -1.11 7.39 -5.46
C PHE A 20 -1.51 8.46 -4.44
N SER A 21 -1.37 8.10 -3.17
CA SER A 21 -1.43 8.97 -2.00
C SER A 21 -0.06 9.04 -1.32
N GLY A 22 0.02 9.69 -0.15
CA GLY A 22 1.27 9.91 0.55
C GLY A 22 1.98 11.18 0.10
N ARG A 23 3.31 11.22 0.23
CA ARG A 23 4.13 12.43 -0.07
C ARG A 23 4.60 12.49 -1.53
N VAL A 24 3.66 12.31 -2.46
CA VAL A 24 3.83 12.55 -3.91
C VAL A 24 3.47 13.99 -4.28
N LYS A 25 3.89 14.48 -5.46
CA LYS A 25 3.63 15.86 -5.88
C LYS A 25 2.15 16.14 -6.10
N ASN A 26 1.49 15.24 -6.82
CA ASN A 26 0.08 15.34 -7.20
C ASN A 26 -0.67 14.11 -6.68
N PRO A 27 -1.01 14.03 -5.39
CA PRO A 27 -1.79 12.90 -4.88
C PRO A 27 -3.18 12.91 -5.53
N GLY A 28 -3.62 11.76 -6.02
CA GLY A 28 -4.81 11.71 -6.86
C GLY A 28 -5.26 10.30 -7.21
N VAL A 29 -6.36 10.25 -7.94
CA VAL A 29 -6.95 9.04 -8.50
C VAL A 29 -7.33 9.32 -9.95
N TRP A 30 -7.05 8.36 -10.82
CA TRP A 30 -7.31 8.45 -12.25
C TRP A 30 -7.97 7.14 -12.70
N GLU A 31 -8.89 7.24 -13.65
CA GLU A 31 -9.43 6.06 -14.31
C GLU A 31 -8.44 5.59 -15.37
N LEU A 32 -7.89 4.39 -15.17
CA LEU A 32 -6.79 3.86 -15.97
C LEU A 32 -7.08 2.43 -16.39
N PRO A 33 -6.62 2.00 -17.58
CA PRO A 33 -6.74 0.62 -18.00
C PRO A 33 -5.89 -0.29 -17.10
N PHE A 34 -6.38 -1.50 -16.84
CA PHE A 34 -5.52 -2.55 -16.27
C PHE A 34 -4.28 -2.76 -17.15
N GLY A 35 -3.16 -3.15 -16.55
CA GLY A 35 -1.86 -3.21 -17.25
C GLY A 35 -1.02 -1.95 -17.12
N THR A 36 -1.61 -0.80 -16.75
CA THR A 36 -0.85 0.41 -16.39
C THR A 36 0.12 0.07 -15.25
N THR A 37 1.39 0.45 -15.38
CA THR A 37 2.40 0.11 -14.36
C THR A 37 2.31 1.03 -13.14
N ALA A 38 2.71 0.55 -11.96
CA ALA A 38 2.78 1.40 -10.79
C ALA A 38 3.75 2.59 -10.98
N ARG A 39 4.83 2.41 -11.76
CA ARG A 39 5.76 3.47 -12.13
C ARG A 39 5.09 4.58 -12.90
N GLU A 40 4.33 4.25 -13.93
CA GLU A 40 3.59 5.21 -14.76
C GLU A 40 2.64 6.05 -13.88
N ILE A 41 1.85 5.40 -13.01
CA ILE A 41 0.95 6.13 -12.11
C ILE A 41 1.72 7.03 -11.12
N LEU A 42 2.85 6.56 -10.59
CA LEU A 42 3.66 7.33 -9.64
C LEU A 42 4.38 8.51 -10.31
N GLU A 43 5.06 8.27 -11.42
CA GLU A 43 5.99 9.22 -12.04
C GLU A 43 5.25 10.17 -13.00
N ASP A 44 4.35 9.65 -13.85
CA ASP A 44 3.70 10.43 -14.89
C ASP A 44 2.42 11.12 -14.38
N TYR A 45 1.58 10.40 -13.63
CA TYR A 45 0.32 10.95 -13.10
C TYR A 45 0.51 11.71 -11.79
N ALA A 46 1.17 11.09 -10.80
CA ALA A 46 1.40 11.70 -9.50
C ALA A 46 2.62 12.65 -9.46
N GLY A 47 3.42 12.72 -10.53
CA GLY A 47 4.58 13.60 -10.66
C GLY A 47 5.78 13.21 -9.79
N GLY A 48 5.82 11.96 -9.33
CA GLY A 48 6.83 11.43 -8.42
C GLY A 48 6.70 11.93 -6.98
N MET A 49 7.76 11.70 -6.20
CA MET A 49 7.83 12.15 -4.81
C MET A 49 7.94 13.68 -4.72
N ARG A 50 7.45 14.27 -3.62
CA ARG A 50 7.68 15.70 -3.33
C ARG A 50 9.16 16.02 -3.30
N ASP A 51 9.51 17.26 -3.65
CA ASP A 51 10.90 17.69 -3.77
C ASP A 51 11.70 17.43 -2.47
N GLY A 52 12.91 16.89 -2.62
CA GLY A 52 13.76 16.47 -1.51
C GLY A 52 13.45 15.07 -0.94
N LEU A 53 12.31 14.46 -1.30
CA LEU A 53 11.94 13.13 -0.83
C LEU A 53 12.33 12.04 -1.83
N LYS A 54 12.86 10.94 -1.29
CA LYS A 54 13.17 9.72 -2.05
C LYS A 54 12.14 8.65 -1.76
N PHE A 55 11.70 7.95 -2.80
CA PHE A 55 10.82 6.79 -2.67
C PHE A 55 11.52 5.67 -1.89
N LYS A 56 10.78 5.01 -1.00
CA LYS A 56 11.27 3.90 -0.17
C LYS A 56 10.45 2.64 -0.37
N ALA A 57 9.13 2.75 -0.26
CA ALA A 57 8.20 1.64 -0.34
C ALA A 57 6.80 2.14 -0.72
N TRP A 58 5.88 1.21 -0.95
CA TRP A 58 4.49 1.53 -1.24
C TRP A 58 3.53 0.41 -0.86
N GLN A 59 2.26 0.73 -0.60
CA GLN A 59 1.18 -0.26 -0.41
C GLN A 59 0.22 -0.19 -1.62
N PRO A 60 0.13 -1.21 -2.49
CA PRO A 60 -0.64 -1.12 -3.74
C PRO A 60 -2.15 -0.94 -3.56
N GLY A 61 -2.72 -1.58 -2.54
CA GLY A 61 -4.17 -1.55 -2.28
C GLY A 61 -4.55 -0.83 -1.00
N GLY A 62 -3.67 0.07 -0.52
CA GLY A 62 -3.84 0.84 0.71
C GLY A 62 -3.44 0.09 1.98
N ALA A 63 -3.86 0.62 3.13
CA ALA A 63 -3.41 0.25 4.47
C ALA A 63 -3.40 -1.25 4.79
N GLY A 64 -4.32 -2.02 4.22
CA GLY A 64 -4.44 -3.46 4.49
C GLY A 64 -3.49 -4.34 3.68
N THR A 65 -2.67 -3.78 2.78
CA THR A 65 -1.84 -4.56 1.84
C THR A 65 -0.37 -4.52 2.21
N ASP A 66 0.38 -5.56 1.85
CA ASP A 66 1.80 -5.62 2.16
C ASP A 66 2.59 -4.56 1.39
N PHE A 67 3.70 -4.10 2.00
CA PHE A 67 4.60 -3.13 1.38
C PHE A 67 5.40 -3.77 0.26
N LEU A 68 5.45 -3.10 -0.88
CA LEU A 68 6.36 -3.38 -1.99
C LEU A 68 7.47 -2.33 -2.05
N THR A 69 8.60 -2.66 -2.69
CA THR A 69 9.76 -1.77 -2.87
C THR A 69 9.77 -1.12 -4.26
N ALA A 70 10.78 -0.28 -4.52
CA ALA A 70 11.03 0.31 -5.82
C ALA A 70 11.21 -0.73 -6.95
N ASP A 71 11.71 -1.93 -6.62
CA ASP A 71 11.92 -3.03 -7.59
C ASP A 71 10.61 -3.54 -8.20
N HIS A 72 9.49 -3.21 -7.57
CA HIS A 72 8.15 -3.64 -7.97
C HIS A 72 7.37 -2.56 -8.73
N LEU A 73 7.96 -1.38 -8.97
CA LEU A 73 7.25 -0.28 -9.64
C LEU A 73 6.92 -0.59 -11.10
N ASP A 74 7.72 -1.44 -11.76
CA ASP A 74 7.47 -1.85 -13.16
C ASP A 74 6.40 -2.94 -13.29
N LEU A 75 5.80 -3.39 -12.17
CA LEU A 75 4.69 -4.33 -12.23
C LEU A 75 3.42 -3.66 -12.77
N PRO A 76 2.65 -4.35 -13.61
CA PRO A 76 1.33 -3.89 -14.00
C PRO A 76 0.38 -3.94 -12.79
N MET A 77 -0.48 -2.92 -12.66
CA MET A 77 -1.47 -2.79 -11.58
C MET A 77 -2.66 -3.74 -11.78
N GLU A 78 -2.37 -5.04 -11.65
CA GLU A 78 -3.27 -6.16 -11.91
C GLU A 78 -3.34 -7.08 -10.68
N TYR A 79 -4.47 -7.76 -10.47
CA TYR A 79 -4.62 -8.63 -9.29
C TYR A 79 -3.61 -9.76 -9.29
N GLY A 80 -3.39 -10.39 -10.45
CA GLY A 80 -2.46 -11.51 -10.61
C GLY A 80 -0.99 -11.10 -10.46
N ALA A 81 -0.59 -10.00 -11.09
CA ALA A 81 0.80 -9.53 -11.05
C ALA A 81 1.22 -9.06 -9.66
N ILE A 82 0.39 -8.22 -9.02
CA ILE A 82 0.65 -7.75 -7.65
C ILE A 82 0.56 -8.90 -6.64
N GLY A 83 -0.37 -9.84 -6.86
CA GLY A 83 -0.49 -11.07 -6.06
C GLY A 83 0.78 -11.92 -6.07
N LYS A 84 1.40 -12.10 -7.24
CA LYS A 84 2.66 -12.85 -7.39
C LYS A 84 3.85 -12.17 -6.71
N ALA A 85 3.80 -10.85 -6.53
CA ALA A 85 4.79 -10.08 -5.79
C ALA A 85 4.61 -10.15 -4.26
N GLY A 86 3.60 -10.89 -3.77
CA GLY A 86 3.36 -11.07 -2.34
C GLY A 86 2.54 -9.96 -1.69
N SER A 87 1.91 -9.08 -2.48
CA SER A 87 0.96 -8.08 -1.98
C SER A 87 -0.40 -8.27 -2.66
N ARG A 88 -1.30 -7.29 -2.58
CA ARG A 88 -2.65 -7.35 -3.15
C ARG A 88 -3.02 -6.00 -3.76
N LEU A 89 -3.67 -6.02 -4.92
CA LEU A 89 -4.11 -4.79 -5.59
C LEU A 89 -5.16 -4.01 -4.78
N GLY A 90 -6.05 -4.71 -4.06
CA GLY A 90 -7.03 -4.10 -3.17
C GLY A 90 -7.88 -3.01 -3.85
N THR A 91 -7.91 -1.82 -3.24
CA THR A 91 -8.62 -0.66 -3.80
C THR A 91 -7.92 -0.03 -5.00
N ALA A 92 -6.65 -0.39 -5.27
CA ALA A 92 -5.73 0.24 -6.21
C ALA A 92 -5.42 1.72 -5.93
N LEU A 93 -5.71 2.18 -4.71
CA LEU A 93 -5.22 3.47 -4.22
C LEU A 93 -3.92 3.23 -3.47
N ALA A 94 -2.81 3.35 -4.19
CA ALA A 94 -1.49 3.11 -3.65
C ALA A 94 -1.10 4.20 -2.64
N MET A 95 -0.31 3.85 -1.64
CA MET A 95 0.29 4.82 -0.72
C MET A 95 1.81 4.79 -0.88
N ALA A 96 2.40 5.90 -1.34
CA ALA A 96 3.86 6.02 -1.42
C ALA A 96 4.45 6.39 -0.06
N VAL A 97 5.56 5.73 0.28
CA VAL A 97 6.33 5.93 1.50
C VAL A 97 7.71 6.44 1.11
N ASP A 98 8.12 7.56 1.69
CA ASP A 98 9.44 8.13 1.47
C ASP A 98 10.48 7.69 2.51
N HIS A 99 11.74 7.99 2.22
CA HIS A 99 12.89 7.62 3.04
C HIS A 99 12.90 8.16 4.48
N GLU A 100 12.20 9.26 4.79
CA GLU A 100 12.16 9.82 6.15
C GLU A 100 11.20 9.07 7.08
N ILE A 101 10.28 8.28 6.52
CA ILE A 101 9.29 7.55 7.33
C ILE A 101 9.93 6.31 7.94
N GLY A 102 9.91 6.24 9.28
CA GLY A 102 10.23 5.04 10.03
C GLY A 102 9.19 3.94 9.78
N MET A 103 9.63 2.78 9.30
CA MET A 103 8.70 1.68 8.97
C MET A 103 7.98 1.14 10.21
N VAL A 104 8.66 1.09 11.36
CA VAL A 104 8.05 0.67 12.63
C VAL A 104 6.92 1.64 13.02
N SER A 105 7.17 2.95 12.92
CA SER A 105 6.17 3.99 13.21
C SER A 105 4.99 3.97 12.25
N LEU A 106 5.25 3.72 10.97
CA LEU A 106 4.20 3.57 9.97
C LEU A 106 3.32 2.36 10.27
N VAL A 107 3.91 1.19 10.49
CA VAL A 107 3.16 -0.02 10.83
C VAL A 107 2.40 0.16 12.14
N ARG A 108 3.00 0.76 13.17
CA ARG A 108 2.30 1.10 14.42
C ARG A 108 1.05 1.93 14.16
N ASN A 109 1.15 2.97 13.33
CA ASN A 109 0.02 3.83 13.00
C ASN A 109 -1.09 3.06 12.26
N LEU A 110 -0.73 2.13 11.37
CA LEU A 110 -1.70 1.25 10.70
C LEU A 110 -2.38 0.30 11.70
N GLU A 111 -1.61 -0.35 12.57
CA GLU A 111 -2.14 -1.25 13.60
C GLU A 111 -3.02 -0.52 14.61
N GLU A 112 -2.69 0.73 14.98
CA GLU A 112 -3.54 1.57 15.82
C GLU A 112 -4.87 1.89 15.14
N PHE A 113 -4.84 2.17 13.83
CA PHE A 113 -6.06 2.33 13.05
C PHE A 113 -6.90 1.04 13.05
N PHE A 114 -6.29 -0.11 12.75
CA PHE A 114 -7.02 -1.38 12.72
C PHE A 114 -7.55 -1.80 14.10
N ALA A 115 -6.80 -1.55 15.18
CA ALA A 115 -7.25 -1.82 16.53
C ALA A 115 -8.49 -0.97 16.90
N ARG A 116 -8.50 0.30 16.50
CA ARG A 116 -9.61 1.23 16.75
C ARG A 116 -10.85 0.93 15.90
N GLU A 117 -10.66 0.50 14.66
CA GLU A 117 -11.74 0.24 13.69
C GLU A 117 -12.17 -1.24 13.64
N SER A 118 -11.56 -2.10 14.46
CA SER A 118 -11.95 -3.50 14.56
C SER A 118 -13.41 -3.62 15.00
N CYS A 119 -14.17 -4.46 14.32
CA CYS A 119 -15.54 -4.81 14.75
C CYS A 119 -15.55 -5.61 16.07
N GLY A 120 -14.39 -6.10 16.52
CA GLY A 120 -14.24 -6.82 17.79
C GLY A 120 -14.81 -8.24 17.81
N TRP A 121 -15.28 -8.77 16.67
CA TRP A 121 -15.94 -10.08 16.61
C TRP A 121 -14.99 -11.24 16.92
N CYS A 122 -13.83 -11.29 16.27
CA CYS A 122 -12.87 -12.36 16.47
C CYS A 122 -11.79 -11.95 17.48
N THR A 123 -11.55 -12.83 18.47
CA THR A 123 -10.55 -12.64 19.53
C THR A 123 -9.17 -12.22 19.00
N PRO A 124 -8.62 -12.84 17.91
CA PRO A 124 -7.32 -12.42 17.39
C PRO A 124 -7.27 -10.97 16.94
N CYS A 125 -8.37 -10.42 16.43
CA CYS A 125 -8.44 -9.03 15.99
C CYS A 125 -8.71 -8.09 17.17
N ARG A 126 -9.69 -8.44 18.02
CA ARG A 126 -10.10 -7.64 19.19
C ARG A 126 -8.96 -7.45 20.19
N ASP A 127 -8.28 -8.54 20.53
CA ASP A 127 -7.26 -8.53 21.60
C ASP A 127 -5.84 -8.50 21.01
N GLY A 128 -5.63 -9.05 19.81
CA GLY A 128 -4.32 -9.13 19.18
C GLY A 128 -3.83 -7.81 18.57
N LEU A 129 -4.70 -7.01 17.93
CA LEU A 129 -4.27 -5.74 17.34
C LEU A 129 -3.78 -4.73 18.41
N PRO A 130 -4.48 -4.53 19.55
CA PRO A 130 -3.94 -3.72 20.65
C PRO A 130 -2.60 -4.25 21.19
N TRP A 131 -2.41 -5.58 21.17
CA TRP A 131 -1.15 -6.20 21.57
C TRP A 131 -0.01 -5.90 20.58
N SER A 132 -0.27 -6.02 19.27
CA SER A 132 0.67 -5.62 18.22
C SER A 132 1.09 -4.15 18.37
N VAL A 133 0.15 -3.26 18.65
CA VAL A 133 0.43 -1.83 18.92
C VAL A 133 1.37 -1.68 20.12
N LYS A 134 1.15 -2.43 21.20
CA LYS A 134 2.02 -2.38 22.39
C LYS A 134 3.45 -2.81 22.05
N ILE A 135 3.62 -3.89 21.29
CA ILE A 135 4.93 -4.37 20.84
C ILE A 135 5.62 -3.31 19.97
N LEU A 136 4.91 -2.73 19.00
CA LEU A 136 5.47 -1.73 18.10
C LEU A 136 5.89 -0.45 18.84
N ARG A 137 5.15 -0.03 19.87
CA ARG A 137 5.54 1.08 20.74
C ARG A 137 6.81 0.77 21.56
N ALA A 138 6.96 -0.46 22.04
CA ALA A 138 8.18 -0.88 22.73
C ALA A 138 9.38 -0.88 21.77
N LEU A 139 9.20 -1.35 20.53
CA LEU A 139 10.24 -1.29 19.49
C LEU A 139 10.68 0.15 19.19
N GLU A 140 9.74 1.09 19.06
CA GLU A 140 10.07 2.52 18.85
C GLU A 140 10.87 3.13 20.00
N LYS A 141 10.63 2.69 21.24
CA LYS A 141 11.35 3.16 22.43
C LYS A 141 12.69 2.47 22.68
N GLY A 142 13.04 1.46 21.87
CA GLY A 142 14.22 0.63 22.12
C GLY A 142 14.04 -0.35 23.29
N GLU A 143 12.80 -0.60 23.71
CA GLU A 143 12.42 -1.51 24.81
C GLU A 143 12.00 -2.91 24.29
N GLY A 144 12.21 -3.18 23.01
CA GLY A 144 11.83 -4.45 22.37
C GLY A 144 12.69 -5.63 22.83
N GLN A 145 12.06 -6.77 23.08
CA GLN A 145 12.72 -8.02 23.47
C GLN A 145 12.59 -9.09 22.37
N PRO A 146 13.63 -9.91 22.12
CA PRO A 146 13.50 -11.09 21.27
C PRO A 146 12.42 -12.03 21.82
N GLY A 147 11.45 -12.42 20.98
CA GLY A 147 10.35 -13.32 21.37
C GLY A 147 9.01 -12.63 21.67
N GLY A 148 8.95 -11.29 21.72
CA GLY A 148 7.68 -10.55 21.72
C GLY A 148 6.95 -10.46 23.06
N TYR A 149 7.63 -10.71 24.18
CA TYR A 149 7.12 -10.56 25.54
C TYR A 149 8.09 -9.77 26.41
#